data_AF-I2K4K9-F1
#
_entry.id   AF-I2K4K9-F1
#
_cell.length_a   1.000
_cell.length_b   1.000
_cell.length_c   1.000
_cell.angle_alpha   90.00
_cell.angle_beta   90.00
_cell.angle_gamma   90.00
#
_symmetry.space_group_name_H-M   'P 1'
#
loop_
_entity.id
_entity.type
_entity.pdbx_description
1 polymer ?
#
loop_
_entity_poly.entity_id
_entity_poly.type
_entity_poly.pdbx_seq_one_letter_code
_entity_poly.pdbx_strand_id
1 'polypeptide(L)'
;MTPAEKLKNLLELEIIPDLEVAIDELFAAIDKAKSASKEQKEDLEEMREMRTECFAIIEELGRNELEEEEIEELLAELVDMKTEE
;
A
#
# COMPACT_ATOMS: atom_id res chain seq x y z
N MET A 1 -15.67 -2.40 -15.36
CA MET A 1 -14.88 -2.80 -14.18
C MET A 1 -15.77 -2.74 -12.96
N THR A 2 -15.86 -3.83 -12.22
CA THR A 2 -16.52 -3.90 -10.91
C THR A 2 -15.73 -3.11 -9.87
N PRO A 3 -16.31 -2.75 -8.71
CA PRO A 3 -15.57 -2.16 -7.60
C PRO A 3 -14.34 -3.00 -7.20
N ALA A 4 -14.50 -4.33 -7.13
CA ALA A 4 -13.41 -5.26 -6.85
C ALA A 4 -12.26 -5.18 -7.88
N GLU A 5 -12.58 -5.13 -9.17
CA GLU A 5 -11.58 -4.97 -10.24
C GLU A 5 -10.89 -3.60 -10.18
N LYS A 6 -11.60 -2.54 -9.78
CA LYS A 6 -11.01 -1.20 -9.60
C LYS A 6 -10.05 -1.17 -8.41
N LEU A 7 -10.47 -1.70 -7.27
CA LEU A 7 -9.65 -1.78 -6.06
C LEU A 7 -8.38 -2.59 -6.31
N LYS A 8 -8.53 -3.77 -6.93
CA LYS A 8 -7.39 -4.60 -7.30
C LYS A 8 -6.41 -3.86 -8.22
N ASN A 9 -6.91 -3.21 -9.27
CA ASN A 9 -6.05 -2.47 -10.20
C ASN A 9 -5.36 -1.28 -9.53
N LEU A 10 -6.05 -0.53 -8.66
CA LEU A 10 -5.46 0.58 -7.90
C LEU A 10 -4.32 0.08 -7.02
N LEU A 11 -4.53 -1.02 -6.30
CA LEU A 11 -3.50 -1.61 -5.43
C LEU A 11 -2.30 -2.13 -6.23
N GLU A 12 -2.54 -2.95 -7.27
CA GLU A 12 -1.46 -3.62 -8.02
C GLU A 12 -0.67 -2.67 -8.94
N LEU A 13 -1.32 -1.66 -9.52
CA LEU A 13 -0.70 -0.81 -10.55
C LEU A 13 -0.19 0.52 -10.02
N GLU A 14 -0.67 0.95 -8.85
CA GLU A 14 -0.38 2.28 -8.32
C GLU A 14 0.15 2.20 -6.88
N ILE A 15 -0.69 1.78 -5.91
CA ILE A 15 -0.34 1.87 -4.48
C ILE A 15 0.86 1.01 -4.10
N ILE A 16 0.86 -0.28 -4.46
CA ILE A 16 1.98 -1.18 -4.13
C ILE A 16 3.27 -0.74 -4.83
N PRO A 17 3.30 -0.44 -6.14
CA PRO A 17 4.48 0.10 -6.79
C PRO A 17 5.02 1.38 -6.14
N ASP A 18 4.15 2.32 -5.79
CA ASP A 18 4.55 3.58 -5.13
C ASP A 18 5.16 3.31 -3.74
N LEU A 19 4.54 2.40 -2.96
CA LEU A 19 5.08 1.96 -1.67
C LEU A 19 6.44 1.26 -1.81
N GLU A 20 6.61 0.40 -2.82
CA GLU A 20 7.89 -0.28 -3.06
C GLU A 20 9.00 0.71 -3.40
N VAL A 21 8.71 1.73 -4.22
CA VAL A 21 9.66 2.80 -4.51
C VAL A 21 10.02 3.57 -3.24
N ALA A 22 9.03 3.97 -2.43
CA ALA A 22 9.29 4.69 -1.18
C ALA A 22 10.13 3.86 -0.19
N ILE A 23 9.83 2.56 -0.05
CA ILE A 23 10.60 1.62 0.77
C ILE A 23 12.04 1.52 0.29
N ASP A 24 12.25 1.36 -1.02
CA ASP A 24 13.59 1.22 -1.61
C ASP A 24 14.40 2.51 -1.45
N GLU A 25 13.78 3.68 -1.64
CA GLU A 25 14.42 4.97 -1.43
C GLU A 25 14.83 5.19 0.03
N LEU A 26 13.94 4.90 0.97
CA LEU A 26 14.23 5.00 2.40
C LEU A 26 15.33 4.01 2.81
N PHE A 27 15.26 2.78 2.32
CA PHE A 27 16.27 1.77 2.56
C PHE A 27 17.64 2.17 1.98
N ALA A 28 17.67 2.73 0.78
CA ALA A 28 18.89 3.24 0.16
C ALA A 28 19.48 4.43 0.94
N ALA A 29 18.64 5.33 1.46
CA ALA A 29 19.08 6.43 2.32
C ALA A 29 19.72 5.91 3.62
N ILE A 30 19.10 4.91 4.26
CA ILE A 30 19.63 4.23 5.45
C ILE A 30 20.96 3.54 5.14
N ASP A 31 21.04 2.76 4.05
CA ASP A 31 22.27 2.05 3.69
C ASP A 31 23.41 3.02 3.37
N LYS A 32 23.11 4.13 2.68
CA LYS A 32 24.10 5.18 2.38
C LYS A 32 24.61 5.87 3.65
N ALA A 33 23.74 6.11 4.63
CA ALA A 33 24.10 6.68 5.91
C ALA A 33 24.84 5.69 6.84
N LYS A 34 24.87 4.40 6.50
CA LYS A 34 25.43 3.29 7.31
C LYS A 34 24.89 3.28 8.75
N SER A 35 23.72 3.89 8.94
CA SER A 35 23.01 4.06 10.19
C SER A 35 21.57 4.45 9.87
N ALA A 36 20.64 4.11 10.76
CA ALA A 36 19.26 4.54 10.67
C ALA A 36 18.86 5.20 11.98
N SER A 37 18.21 6.36 11.90
CA SER A 37 17.54 6.95 13.05
C SER A 37 16.40 6.03 13.51
N LYS A 38 15.87 6.30 14.71
CA LYS A 38 14.71 5.58 15.20
C LYS A 38 13.49 5.80 14.29
N GLU A 39 13.23 7.07 13.96
CA GLU A 39 12.18 7.51 13.03
C GLU A 39 12.28 6.80 11.68
N GLN A 40 13.45 6.78 11.04
CA GLN A 40 13.63 6.08 9.75
C GLN A 40 13.35 4.58 9.80
N LYS A 41 13.55 3.93 10.97
CA LYS A 41 13.22 2.50 11.14
C LYS A 41 11.73 2.31 11.33
N GLU A 42 11.10 3.19 12.10
CA GLU A 42 9.65 3.19 12.33
C GLU A 42 8.93 3.44 10.99
N ASP A 43 9.31 4.48 10.23
CA ASP A 43 8.76 4.77 8.90
C ASP A 43 8.91 3.57 7.94
N LEU A 44 10.08 2.93 7.93
CA LEU A 44 10.35 1.77 7.07
C LEU A 44 9.49 0.55 7.45
N GLU A 45 9.25 0.36 8.74
CA GLU A 45 8.40 -0.72 9.27
C GLU A 45 6.94 -0.46 8.92
N GLU A 46 6.45 0.76 9.16
CA GLU A 46 5.09 1.19 8.80
C GLU A 46 4.81 1.02 7.30
N MET A 47 5.73 1.45 6.43
CA MET A 47 5.57 1.27 4.97
C MET A 47 5.52 -0.21 4.56
N ARG A 48 6.29 -1.08 5.23
CA ARG A 48 6.28 -2.53 4.96
C ARG A 48 4.99 -3.19 5.45
N GLU A 49 4.44 -2.74 6.57
CA GLU A 49 3.15 -3.18 7.08
C GLU A 49 2.04 -2.78 6.09
N MET A 50 1.96 -1.51 5.70
CA MET A 50 0.98 -1.02 4.70
C MET A 50 1.05 -1.82 3.39
N ARG A 51 2.25 -2.08 2.87
CA ARG A 51 2.42 -2.90 1.66
C ARG A 51 1.91 -4.33 1.87
N THR A 52 2.16 -4.91 3.04
CA THR A 52 1.71 -6.28 3.36
C THR A 52 0.19 -6.34 3.44
N GLU A 53 -0.44 -5.34 4.05
CA GLU A 53 -1.90 -5.21 4.10
C GLU A 53 -2.50 -5.06 2.69
N CYS A 54 -1.89 -4.26 1.81
CA CYS A 54 -2.33 -4.15 0.41
C CYS A 54 -2.31 -5.51 -0.32
N PHE A 55 -1.29 -6.34 -0.09
CA PHE A 55 -1.25 -7.69 -0.66
C PHE A 55 -2.32 -8.61 -0.06
N ALA A 56 -2.59 -8.51 1.25
CA ALA A 56 -3.66 -9.28 1.90
C ALA A 56 -5.02 -8.96 1.29
N ILE A 57 -5.33 -7.67 1.07
CA ILE A 57 -6.57 -7.22 0.42
C ILE A 57 -6.69 -7.83 -0.99
N ILE A 58 -5.62 -7.85 -1.78
CA ILE A 58 -5.63 -8.48 -3.12
C ILE A 58 -5.91 -9.99 -3.02
N GLU A 59 -5.34 -10.69 -2.04
CA GLU A 59 -5.61 -12.11 -1.82
C GLU A 59 -7.07 -12.35 -1.44
N GLU A 60 -7.62 -11.55 -0.53
CA GLU A 60 -9.02 -11.63 -0.07
C GLU A 60 -10.01 -11.31 -1.20
N LEU A 61 -9.72 -10.29 -2.03
CA LEU A 61 -10.44 -10.01 -3.28
C LEU A 61 -10.42 -11.23 -4.22
N GLY A 62 -9.26 -11.87 -4.38
CA GLY A 62 -9.10 -13.06 -5.21
C GLY A 62 -9.87 -14.28 -4.71
N ARG A 63 -10.14 -14.35 -3.40
CA ARG A 63 -10.94 -15.38 -2.74
C ARG A 63 -12.42 -15.02 -2.63
N ASN A 64 -12.79 -13.80 -3.02
CA ASN A 64 -14.13 -13.25 -2.83
C ASN A 64 -14.56 -13.26 -1.35
N GLU A 65 -13.60 -12.97 -0.47
CA GLU A 65 -13.75 -12.92 1.00
C GLU A 65 -14.09 -11.51 1.52
N LEU A 66 -14.15 -10.51 0.62
CA LEU A 66 -14.57 -9.14 0.94
C LEU A 66 -15.99 -8.87 0.43
N GLU A 67 -16.78 -8.19 1.25
CA GLU A 67 -18.13 -7.77 0.89
C GLU A 67 -18.10 -6.52 0.00
N GLU A 68 -19.14 -6.32 -0.81
CA GLU A 68 -19.18 -5.18 -1.75
C GLU A 68 -19.10 -3.83 -1.05
N GLU A 69 -19.76 -3.68 0.11
CA GLU A 69 -19.71 -2.45 0.92
C GLU A 69 -18.28 -2.16 1.40
N GLU A 70 -17.57 -3.18 1.90
CA GLU A 70 -16.17 -3.07 2.34
C GLU A 70 -15.24 -2.69 1.18
N ILE A 71 -15.44 -3.28 0.01
CA ILE A 71 -14.66 -2.96 -1.20
C ILE A 71 -14.87 -1.51 -1.62
N GLU A 72 -16.11 -1.01 -1.56
CA GLU A 72 -16.42 0.38 -1.90
C GLU A 72 -15.83 1.36 -0.88
N GLU A 73 -15.85 1.03 0.41
CA GLU A 73 -15.22 1.83 1.47
C GLU A 73 -13.69 1.91 1.29
N LEU A 74 -13.03 0.76 1.12
CA LEU A 74 -11.58 0.70 0.87
C LEU A 74 -11.17 1.46 -0.39
N LEU A 75 -11.96 1.32 -1.47
CA LEU A 75 -11.71 2.02 -2.72
C LEU A 75 -11.85 3.54 -2.55
N ALA A 76 -12.85 4.00 -1.79
CA ALA A 76 -13.05 5.41 -1.52
C ALA A 76 -11.87 5.98 -0.71
N GLU A 77 -11.46 5.29 0.37
CA GLU A 77 -10.34 5.71 1.21
C GLU A 77 -9.04 5.83 0.41
N LEU A 78 -8.69 4.82 -0.39
CA LEU A 78 -7.45 4.84 -1.17
C LEU A 78 -7.45 5.90 -2.29
N VAL A 79 -8.61 6.16 -2.90
CA VAL A 79 -8.74 7.23 -3.90
C VAL A 79 -8.61 8.61 -3.25
N ASP A 80 -9.20 8.79 -2.06
CA ASP A 80 -9.08 10.03 -1.30
C ASP A 80 -7.61 10.28 -0.90
N MET A 81 -6.93 9.26 -0.36
CA MET A 81 -5.49 9.34 -0.04
C MET A 81 -4.62 9.75 -1.23
N LYS A 82 -4.99 9.31 -2.45
CA LYS A 82 -4.27 9.67 -3.68
C LYS A 82 -4.62 11.06 -4.21
N THR A 83 -5.83 11.54 -3.94
CA THR A 83 -6.34 12.82 -4.46
C THR A 83 -5.95 14.01 -3.57
N GLU A 84 -5.54 13.76 -2.32
CA GLU A 84 -4.90 14.75 -1.46
C GLU A 84 -3.46 15.05 -1.94
N GLU A 85 -3.35 15.77 -3.07
CA GLU A 85 -2.17 16.53 -3.52
C GLU A 85 -2.41 18.06 -3.42
#